data_AF-A0A936I0A1-F1
#
_entry.id   AF-A0A936I0A1-F1
#
_cell.length_a   1.000
_cell.length_b   1.000
_cell.length_c   1.000
_cell.angle_alpha   90.00
_cell.angle_beta   90.00
_cell.angle_gamma   90.00
#
_symmetry.space_group_name_H-M   'P 1'
#
loop_
_entity.id
_entity.type
_entity.pdbx_description
1 polymer ?
#
loop_
_entity_poly.entity_id
_entity_poly.type
_entity_poly.pdbx_seq_one_letter_code
_entity_poly.pdbx_strand_id
1 'polypeptide(L)'
;MTALLVFLVAAVASFIGSLQAGLVNSAVLATSLSKGEHAGRMTAWGGALPELLYAGLAVLLVERSMDKVPWLTTHAPFIAGILLVGLGAYFLIRPPFSMSTPEPAASSASFGRGVMWGLMNPQLLLFWLGVAASLRANLPEAVGSGVMAAFSLGAFAGALALLLLLVRFARTLQHRLNAARMRRLFRLIGLALVIAGLWTGMKAVRPIAAGI
;
A
#
# COMPACT_ATOMS: atom_id res chain seq x y z
N MET A 1 -14.52 -19.01 2.27
CA MET A 1 -13.90 -18.51 3.52
C MET A 1 -12.60 -17.77 3.24
N THR A 2 -11.67 -18.34 2.45
CA THR A 2 -10.36 -17.77 2.11
C THR A 2 -10.43 -16.40 1.41
N ALA A 3 -11.30 -16.22 0.41
CA ALA A 3 -11.42 -14.95 -0.31
C ALA A 3 -11.84 -13.77 0.59
N LEU A 4 -12.79 -13.97 1.51
CA LEU A 4 -13.22 -12.93 2.45
C LEU A 4 -12.07 -12.53 3.39
N LEU A 5 -11.33 -13.50 3.92
CA LEU A 5 -10.17 -13.23 4.76
C LEU A 5 -9.11 -12.42 3.99
N VAL A 6 -8.81 -12.82 2.76
CA VAL A 6 -7.85 -12.12 1.88
C VAL A 6 -8.30 -10.69 1.60
N PHE A 7 -9.59 -10.48 1.30
CA PHE A 7 -10.17 -9.15 1.13
C PHE A 7 -9.97 -8.29 2.38
N LEU A 8 -10.29 -8.82 3.57
CA LEU A 8 -10.17 -8.08 4.83
C LEU A 8 -8.71 -7.75 5.15
N VAL A 9 -7.80 -8.70 4.95
CA VAL A 9 -6.35 -8.48 5.15
C VAL A 9 -5.85 -7.40 4.20
N ALA A 10 -6.19 -7.47 2.90
CA ALA A 10 -5.78 -6.47 1.92
C ALA A 10 -6.40 -5.10 2.21
N ALA A 11 -7.67 -5.04 2.66
CA ALA A 11 -8.34 -3.80 3.02
C ALA A 11 -7.71 -3.14 4.25
N VAL A 12 -7.41 -3.91 5.30
CA VAL A 12 -6.73 -3.39 6.50
C VAL A 12 -5.30 -2.97 6.17
N ALA A 13 -4.56 -3.80 5.42
CA ALA A 13 -3.20 -3.49 5.01
C ALA A 13 -3.14 -2.23 4.14
N SER A 14 -4.07 -2.06 3.21
CA SER A 14 -4.15 -0.85 2.39
C SER A 14 -4.61 0.36 3.19
N PHE A 15 -5.64 0.24 4.03
CA PHE A 15 -6.06 1.35 4.89
C PHE A 15 -4.92 1.87 5.76
N ILE A 16 -4.15 0.97 6.39
CA ILE A 16 -3.00 1.34 7.21
C ILE A 16 -1.82 1.82 6.35
N GLY A 17 -1.53 1.12 5.25
CA GLY A 17 -0.43 1.46 4.35
C GLY A 17 -0.63 2.84 3.73
N SER A 18 -1.84 3.15 3.28
CA SER A 18 -2.21 4.44 2.72
C SER A 18 -2.25 5.56 3.78
N LEU A 19 -2.15 5.30 5.10
CA LEU A 19 -2.02 6.37 6.10
C LEU A 19 -0.73 7.18 5.94
N GLN A 20 0.29 6.59 5.31
CA GLN A 20 1.48 7.32 4.91
C GLN A 20 1.07 8.51 4.03
N ALA A 21 1.46 9.73 4.40
CA ALA A 21 1.30 10.92 3.59
C ALA A 21 2.15 10.81 2.29
N GLY A 22 1.60 10.12 1.30
CA GLY A 22 2.17 9.98 -0.05
C GLY A 22 1.64 11.03 -1.04
N LEU A 23 2.06 10.89 -2.31
CA LEU A 23 1.64 11.76 -3.42
C LEU A 23 0.11 11.84 -3.55
N VAL A 24 -0.57 10.69 -3.44
CA VAL A 24 -2.03 10.59 -3.55
C VAL A 24 -2.74 11.29 -2.39
N ASN A 25 -2.34 11.04 -1.14
CA ASN A 25 -2.95 11.67 0.03
C ASN A 25 -2.81 13.20 -0.01
N SER A 26 -1.62 13.66 -0.39
CA SER A 26 -1.33 15.09 -0.53
C SER A 26 -2.19 15.71 -1.63
N ALA A 27 -2.33 15.04 -2.78
CA ALA A 27 -3.20 15.48 -3.87
C ALA A 27 -4.68 15.52 -3.45
N VAL A 28 -5.15 14.54 -2.69
CA VAL A 28 -6.54 14.48 -2.17
C VAL A 28 -6.78 15.61 -1.18
N LEU A 29 -5.90 15.83 -0.20
CA LEU A 29 -6.02 16.94 0.76
C LEU A 29 -5.98 18.29 0.05
N ALA A 30 -5.00 18.50 -0.82
CA ALA A 30 -4.84 19.73 -1.60
C ALA A 30 -6.07 20.06 -2.42
N THR A 31 -6.60 19.07 -3.14
CA THR A 31 -7.79 19.25 -3.99
C THR A 31 -9.04 19.46 -3.14
N SER A 32 -9.16 18.79 -1.99
CA SER A 32 -10.27 18.98 -1.05
C SER A 32 -10.28 20.39 -0.45
N LEU A 33 -9.11 20.93 -0.10
CA LEU A 33 -8.96 22.26 0.50
C LEU A 33 -9.12 23.38 -0.52
N SER A 34 -8.60 23.20 -1.74
CA SER A 34 -8.63 24.25 -2.79
C SER A 34 -9.90 24.27 -3.63
N LYS A 35 -10.47 23.09 -3.94
CA LYS A 35 -11.61 22.94 -4.87
C LYS A 35 -12.86 22.33 -4.23
N GLY A 36 -12.82 22.12 -2.92
CA GLY A 36 -13.94 21.57 -2.15
C GLY A 36 -14.02 20.04 -2.16
N GLU A 37 -14.93 19.52 -1.33
CA GLU A 37 -15.04 18.08 -1.06
C GLU A 37 -15.33 17.24 -2.30
N HIS A 38 -16.16 17.74 -3.23
CA HIS A 38 -16.52 16.99 -4.43
C HIS A 38 -15.29 16.68 -5.30
N ALA A 39 -14.46 17.69 -5.55
CA ALA A 39 -13.22 17.53 -6.29
C ALA A 39 -12.26 16.60 -5.53
N GLY A 40 -12.16 16.74 -4.22
CA GLY A 40 -11.42 15.83 -3.34
C GLY A 40 -11.85 14.37 -3.46
N ARG A 41 -13.17 14.09 -3.45
CA ARG A 41 -13.72 12.74 -3.64
C ARG A 41 -13.35 12.17 -5.01
N MET A 42 -13.42 12.96 -6.07
CA MET A 42 -13.01 12.53 -7.40
C MET A 42 -11.52 12.16 -7.44
N THR A 43 -10.67 12.96 -6.81
CA THR A 43 -9.24 12.63 -6.66
C THR A 43 -9.02 11.38 -5.82
N ALA A 44 -9.82 11.14 -4.76
CA ALA A 44 -9.74 9.93 -3.95
C ALA A 44 -10.08 8.66 -4.76
N TRP A 45 -11.17 8.70 -5.53
CA TRP A 45 -11.54 7.60 -6.43
C TRP A 45 -10.46 7.31 -7.48
N GLY A 46 -9.91 8.35 -8.10
CA GLY A 46 -8.81 8.19 -9.04
C GLY A 46 -7.55 7.64 -8.37
N GLY A 47 -7.23 8.13 -7.16
CA GLY A 47 -6.05 7.74 -6.41
C GLY A 47 -6.08 6.31 -5.87
N ALA A 48 -7.27 5.76 -5.61
CA ALA A 48 -7.43 4.38 -5.17
C ALA A 48 -7.32 3.37 -6.33
N LEU A 49 -7.61 3.75 -7.57
CA LEU A 49 -7.56 2.80 -8.70
C LEU A 49 -6.19 2.14 -8.90
N PRO A 50 -5.06 2.84 -8.78
CA PRO A 50 -3.74 2.21 -8.82
C PRO A 50 -3.52 1.15 -7.74
N GLU A 51 -4.17 1.25 -6.58
CA GLU A 51 -4.12 0.20 -5.55
C GLU A 51 -4.76 -1.10 -6.06
N LEU A 52 -5.90 -0.99 -6.75
CA LEU A 52 -6.54 -2.13 -7.40
C LEU A 52 -5.63 -2.78 -8.44
N LEU A 53 -5.03 -1.96 -9.31
CA LEU A 53 -4.19 -2.45 -10.42
C LEU A 53 -2.89 -3.09 -9.93
N TYR A 54 -2.17 -2.43 -9.02
CA TYR A 54 -0.89 -2.93 -8.53
C TYR A 54 -1.05 -4.12 -7.59
N ALA A 55 -2.11 -4.18 -6.77
CA ALA A 55 -2.41 -5.35 -5.95
C ALA A 55 -2.71 -6.58 -6.83
N GLY A 56 -3.53 -6.41 -7.87
CA GLY A 56 -3.83 -7.50 -8.81
C GLY A 56 -2.60 -7.95 -9.60
N LEU A 57 -1.80 -7.00 -10.08
CA LEU A 57 -0.55 -7.29 -10.79
C LEU A 57 0.45 -8.03 -9.88
N ALA A 58 0.56 -7.64 -8.61
CA ALA A 58 1.43 -8.30 -7.65
C ALA A 58 1.04 -9.76 -7.41
N VAL A 59 -0.25 -10.04 -7.18
CA VAL A 59 -0.74 -11.41 -7.03
C VAL A 59 -0.46 -12.22 -8.30
N LEU A 60 -0.76 -11.67 -9.47
CA LEU A 60 -0.52 -12.34 -10.74
C LEU A 60 0.97 -12.69 -10.93
N LEU A 61 1.87 -11.74 -10.66
CA LEU A 61 3.31 -11.96 -10.77
C LEU A 61 3.78 -13.03 -9.79
N VAL A 62 3.37 -12.94 -8.52
CA VAL A 62 3.75 -13.91 -7.49
C VAL A 62 3.25 -15.31 -7.85
N GLU A 63 1.97 -15.48 -8.21
CA GLU A 63 1.42 -16.78 -8.59
C GLU A 63 2.13 -17.36 -9.83
N ARG A 64 2.33 -16.56 -10.88
CA ARG A 64 2.91 -17.04 -12.14
C ARG A 64 4.41 -17.32 -12.07
N SER A 65 5.12 -16.62 -11.20
CA SER A 65 6.57 -16.76 -11.07
C SER A 65 6.97 -17.83 -10.04
N MET A 66 6.21 -17.99 -8.96
CA MET A 66 6.57 -18.96 -7.90
C MET A 66 6.40 -20.42 -8.34
N ASP A 67 5.51 -20.74 -9.27
CA ASP A 67 5.34 -22.13 -9.71
C ASP A 67 6.31 -22.52 -10.86
N LYS A 68 6.90 -21.53 -11.56
CA LYS A 68 7.76 -21.75 -12.73
C LYS A 68 9.25 -21.64 -12.43
N VAL A 69 9.61 -21.00 -11.32
CA VAL A 69 11.00 -20.73 -10.95
C VAL A 69 11.22 -21.23 -9.53
N PRO A 70 11.64 -22.51 -9.33
CA PRO A 70 11.83 -23.11 -8.00
C PRO A 70 12.74 -22.29 -7.08
N TRP A 71 13.76 -21.64 -7.67
CA TRP A 71 14.61 -20.69 -6.96
C TRP A 71 13.82 -19.52 -6.37
N LEU A 72 12.88 -18.96 -7.13
CA LEU A 72 12.04 -17.86 -6.67
C LEU A 72 11.07 -18.35 -5.58
N THR A 73 10.56 -19.58 -5.67
CA THR A 73 9.72 -20.17 -4.62
C THR A 73 10.46 -20.25 -3.28
N THR A 74 11.70 -20.72 -3.30
CA THR A 74 12.55 -20.88 -2.11
C THR A 74 13.00 -19.54 -1.54
N HIS A 75 13.29 -18.55 -2.38
CA HIS A 75 13.87 -17.26 -1.95
C HIS A 75 12.86 -16.10 -1.88
N ALA A 76 11.64 -16.22 -2.40
CA ALA A 76 10.63 -15.16 -2.37
C ALA A 76 10.31 -14.65 -0.96
N PRO A 77 10.18 -15.48 0.09
CA PRO A 77 9.91 -14.95 1.43
C PRO A 77 11.11 -14.15 1.98
N PHE A 78 12.34 -14.51 1.58
CA PHE A 78 13.54 -13.75 1.91
C PHE A 78 13.60 -12.41 1.15
N ILE A 79 13.30 -12.41 -0.15
CA ILE A 79 13.23 -11.19 -0.99
C ILE A 79 12.12 -10.26 -0.48
N ALA A 80 10.93 -10.79 -0.20
CA ALA A 80 9.82 -10.04 0.39
C ALA A 80 10.22 -9.46 1.76
N GLY A 81 10.93 -10.23 2.59
CA GLY A 81 11.50 -9.76 3.85
C GLY A 81 12.42 -8.56 3.65
N ILE A 82 13.37 -8.64 2.71
CA ILE A 82 14.28 -7.53 2.37
C ILE A 82 13.51 -6.30 1.89
N LEU A 83 12.54 -6.46 0.98
CA LEU A 83 11.74 -5.34 0.47
C LEU A 83 10.96 -4.65 1.59
N LEU A 84 10.31 -5.43 2.46
CA LEU A 84 9.54 -4.90 3.60
C LEU A 84 10.43 -4.23 4.64
N VAL A 85 11.59 -4.83 4.97
CA VAL A 85 12.56 -4.21 5.89
C VAL A 85 13.15 -2.94 5.29
N GLY A 86 13.53 -2.95 4.02
CA GLY A 86 14.08 -1.78 3.33
C GLY A 86 13.08 -0.63 3.29
N LEU A 87 11.82 -0.91 2.95
CA LEU A 87 10.74 0.08 2.95
C LEU A 87 10.42 0.57 4.37
N GLY A 88 10.38 -0.33 5.35
CA GLY A 88 10.14 0.02 6.74
C GLY A 88 11.26 0.88 7.33
N ALA A 89 12.52 0.55 7.05
CA ALA A 89 13.70 1.33 7.43
C ALA A 89 13.69 2.72 6.77
N TYR A 90 13.29 2.81 5.49
CA TYR A 90 13.10 4.08 4.80
C TYR A 90 12.12 4.98 5.58
N PHE A 91 10.98 4.45 6.06
CA PHE A 91 10.02 5.24 6.87
C PHE A 91 10.47 5.55 8.29
N LEU A 92 11.38 4.76 8.86
CA LEU A 92 11.96 5.06 10.17
C LEU A 92 12.95 6.25 10.08
N ILE A 93 13.70 6.33 8.99
CA ILE A 93 14.83 7.25 8.82
C ILE A 93 14.39 8.56 8.13
N ARG A 94 13.57 8.48 7.08
CA ARG A 94 13.21 9.66 6.27
C ARG A 94 12.05 10.44 6.92
N PRO A 95 12.11 11.78 6.93
CA PRO A 95 10.96 12.58 7.33
C PRO A 95 9.79 12.33 6.37
N PRO A 96 8.53 12.36 6.85
CA PRO A 96 7.37 12.27 5.99
C PRO A 96 7.46 13.38 4.92
N PHE A 97 7.07 13.07 3.68
CA PHE A 97 6.97 14.07 2.62
C PHE A 97 6.19 15.28 3.16
N SER A 98 6.74 16.48 2.97
CA SER A 98 6.10 17.69 3.44
C SER A 98 4.71 17.78 2.78
N MET A 99 3.68 17.97 3.59
CA MET A 99 2.38 18.45 3.11
C MET A 99 2.56 19.92 2.71
N SER A 100 3.43 20.20 1.74
CA SER A 100 3.43 21.47 1.04
C SER A 100 2.07 21.54 0.37
N THR A 101 1.27 22.57 0.66
CA THR A 101 0.05 22.86 -0.09
C THR A 101 0.45 22.91 -1.57
N PRO A 102 0.06 21.91 -2.38
CA PRO A 102 0.31 21.94 -3.81
C PRO A 102 -0.43 23.17 -4.36
N GLU A 103 0.22 23.90 -5.24
CA GLU A 103 -0.45 25.00 -5.94
C GLU A 103 -1.78 24.51 -6.53
N PRO A 104 -2.84 25.34 -6.47
CA PRO A 104 -4.13 25.00 -7.06
C PRO A 104 -3.99 24.88 -8.58
N ALA A 105 -3.66 23.68 -9.06
CA ALA A 105 -3.46 23.49 -10.49
C ALA A 105 -4.79 23.59 -11.26
N ALA A 106 -4.79 24.43 -12.29
CA ALA A 106 -5.93 24.96 -13.05
C ALA A 106 -6.87 23.93 -13.73
N SER A 107 -6.51 22.64 -13.83
CA SER A 107 -7.33 21.68 -14.58
C SER A 107 -8.54 21.12 -13.81
N SER A 108 -9.64 20.89 -14.52
CA SER A 108 -10.92 20.35 -14.03
C SER A 108 -10.92 18.83 -13.78
N ALA A 109 -9.93 18.09 -14.28
CA ALA A 109 -9.87 16.63 -14.20
C ALA A 109 -9.33 16.10 -12.86
N SER A 110 -10.08 16.31 -11.78
CA SER A 110 -9.70 15.92 -10.41
C SER A 110 -9.49 14.40 -10.26
N PHE A 111 -10.26 13.60 -10.99
CA PHE A 111 -10.12 12.13 -11.03
C PHE A 111 -8.82 11.67 -11.70
N GLY A 112 -8.57 12.11 -12.94
CA GLY A 112 -7.38 11.70 -13.71
C GLY A 112 -6.07 12.07 -13.01
N ARG A 113 -6.06 13.19 -12.26
CA ARG A 113 -4.91 13.56 -11.43
C ARG A 113 -4.67 12.56 -10.29
N GLY A 114 -5.72 12.07 -9.64
CA GLY A 114 -5.62 11.01 -8.64
C GLY A 114 -5.00 9.74 -9.23
N VAL A 115 -5.48 9.32 -10.40
CA VAL A 115 -4.94 8.15 -11.13
C VAL A 115 -3.46 8.33 -11.43
N MET A 116 -3.08 9.49 -11.99
CA MET A 116 -1.69 9.80 -12.31
C MET A 116 -0.78 9.69 -11.09
N TRP A 117 -1.17 10.31 -9.95
CA TRP A 117 -0.36 10.28 -8.73
C TRP A 117 -0.22 8.88 -8.14
N GLY A 118 -1.24 8.03 -8.26
CA GLY A 118 -1.14 6.64 -7.80
C GLY A 118 -0.30 5.78 -8.74
N LEU A 119 -0.39 5.97 -10.06
CA LEU A 119 0.46 5.26 -11.05
C LEU A 119 1.93 5.69 -10.99
N MET A 120 2.21 6.93 -10.64
CA MET A 120 3.60 7.41 -10.44
C MET A 120 4.20 6.96 -9.09
N ASN A 121 3.54 6.07 -8.35
CA ASN A 121 3.99 5.59 -7.06
C ASN A 121 4.62 4.18 -7.16
N PRO A 122 5.92 4.06 -7.52
CA PRO A 122 6.58 2.75 -7.64
C PRO A 122 6.63 1.99 -6.32
N GLN A 123 6.55 2.70 -5.19
CA GLN A 123 6.48 2.11 -3.86
C GLN A 123 5.26 1.21 -3.68
N LEU A 124 4.15 1.55 -4.35
CA LEU A 124 2.87 0.87 -4.22
C LEU A 124 2.96 -0.56 -4.79
N LEU A 125 3.60 -0.71 -5.95
CA LEU A 125 3.86 -2.03 -6.53
C LEU A 125 4.81 -2.86 -5.66
N LEU A 126 5.90 -2.27 -5.16
CA LEU A 126 6.86 -2.99 -4.29
C LEU A 126 6.21 -3.45 -2.99
N PHE A 127 5.37 -2.61 -2.38
CA PHE A 127 4.59 -2.96 -1.20
C PHE A 127 3.68 -4.16 -1.48
N TRP A 128 2.88 -4.11 -2.56
CA TRP A 128 1.97 -5.19 -2.89
C TRP A 128 2.68 -6.49 -3.28
N LEU A 129 3.84 -6.43 -3.93
CA LEU A 129 4.67 -7.62 -4.17
C LEU A 129 5.09 -8.29 -2.85
N GLY A 130 5.52 -7.50 -1.86
CA GLY A 130 5.86 -8.01 -0.53
C GLY A 130 4.65 -8.63 0.19
N VAL A 131 3.50 -7.97 0.16
CA VAL A 131 2.26 -8.47 0.78
C VAL A 131 1.75 -9.73 0.08
N ALA A 132 1.73 -9.76 -1.26
CA ALA A 132 1.28 -10.91 -2.04
C ALA A 132 2.21 -12.12 -1.83
N ALA A 133 3.53 -11.92 -1.81
CA ALA A 133 4.49 -12.98 -1.51
C ALA A 133 4.33 -13.51 -0.07
N SER A 134 4.13 -12.61 0.90
CA SER A 134 3.87 -13.01 2.29
C SER A 134 2.55 -13.78 2.42
N LEU A 135 1.50 -13.36 1.71
CA LEU A 135 0.22 -14.06 1.66
C LEU A 135 0.42 -15.48 1.11
N ARG A 136 1.10 -15.62 -0.04
CA ARG A 136 1.38 -16.92 -0.66
C ARG A 136 2.22 -17.83 0.24
N ALA A 137 3.15 -17.28 1.01
CA ALA A 137 4.00 -18.05 1.93
C ALA A 137 3.28 -18.51 3.20
N ASN A 138 2.31 -17.73 3.70
CA ASN A 138 1.60 -18.03 4.95
C ASN A 138 0.23 -18.70 4.75
N LEU A 139 -0.38 -18.53 3.58
CA LEU A 139 -1.65 -19.13 3.17
C LEU A 139 -1.49 -19.73 1.76
N PRO A 140 -0.78 -20.88 1.61
CA PRO A 140 -0.49 -21.48 0.31
C PRO A 140 -1.74 -21.83 -0.51
N GLU A 141 -2.88 -22.06 0.14
CA GLU A 141 -4.18 -22.35 -0.45
C GLU A 141 -4.91 -21.09 -0.99
N ALA A 142 -4.42 -19.88 -0.67
CA ALA A 142 -4.99 -18.62 -1.15
C ALA A 142 -4.50 -18.30 -2.58
N VAL A 143 -4.98 -19.06 -3.56
CA VAL A 143 -4.59 -18.95 -4.97
C VAL A 143 -5.83 -18.87 -5.88
N GLY A 144 -5.70 -18.20 -7.02
CA GLY A 144 -6.68 -18.23 -8.10
C GLY A 144 -7.48 -16.94 -8.27
N SER A 145 -8.29 -16.88 -9.34
CA SER A 145 -8.94 -15.65 -9.80
C SER A 145 -9.85 -14.99 -8.75
N GLY A 146 -10.56 -15.79 -7.95
CA GLY A 146 -11.39 -15.28 -6.86
C GLY A 146 -10.58 -14.64 -5.73
N VAL A 147 -9.39 -15.20 -5.42
CA VAL A 147 -8.47 -14.65 -4.42
C VAL A 147 -7.81 -13.39 -4.94
N MET A 148 -7.37 -13.37 -6.20
CA MET A 148 -6.82 -12.18 -6.86
C MET A 148 -7.83 -11.03 -6.87
N ALA A 149 -9.09 -11.31 -7.22
CA ALA A 149 -10.16 -10.32 -7.20
C ALA A 149 -10.41 -9.79 -5.78
N ALA A 150 -10.51 -10.69 -4.80
CA ALA A 150 -10.72 -10.32 -3.40
C ALA A 150 -9.56 -9.48 -2.85
N PHE A 151 -8.31 -9.83 -3.16
CA PHE A 151 -7.13 -9.08 -2.76
C PHE A 151 -7.12 -7.67 -3.36
N SER A 152 -7.36 -7.57 -4.67
CA SER A 152 -7.34 -6.29 -5.40
C SER A 152 -8.48 -5.37 -4.99
N LEU A 153 -9.69 -5.93 -4.78
CA LEU A 153 -10.84 -5.19 -4.29
C LEU A 153 -10.68 -4.78 -2.82
N GLY A 154 -10.07 -5.63 -2.00
CA GLY A 154 -9.73 -5.31 -0.62
C GLY A 154 -8.77 -4.13 -0.56
N ALA A 155 -7.66 -4.21 -1.31
CA ALA A 155 -6.69 -3.12 -1.47
C ALA A 155 -7.39 -1.80 -1.87
N PHE A 156 -8.16 -1.84 -2.95
CA PHE A 156 -8.94 -0.70 -3.42
C PHE A 156 -9.87 -0.10 -2.35
N ALA A 157 -10.66 -0.95 -1.69
CA ALA A 157 -11.63 -0.52 -0.69
C ALA A 157 -10.95 0.10 0.55
N GLY A 158 -9.84 -0.50 1.00
CA GLY A 158 -9.04 0.01 2.13
C GLY A 158 -8.47 1.41 1.85
N ALA A 159 -7.79 1.57 0.72
CA ALA A 159 -7.27 2.87 0.30
C ALA A 159 -8.39 3.90 0.11
N LEU A 160 -9.46 3.54 -0.61
CA LEU A 160 -10.56 4.45 -0.88
C LEU A 160 -11.24 4.92 0.42
N ALA A 161 -11.50 4.00 1.35
CA ALA A 161 -12.08 4.34 2.65
C ALA A 161 -11.23 5.39 3.38
N LEU A 162 -9.91 5.19 3.42
CA LEU A 162 -9.01 6.17 4.00
C LEU A 162 -9.05 7.50 3.25
N LEU A 163 -8.92 7.51 1.93
CA LEU A 163 -8.87 8.74 1.14
C LEU A 163 -10.17 9.55 1.29
N LEU A 164 -11.32 8.89 1.36
CA LEU A 164 -12.60 9.54 1.64
C LEU A 164 -12.65 10.14 3.06
N LEU A 165 -12.05 9.49 4.07
CA LEU A 165 -11.88 10.09 5.39
C LEU A 165 -10.96 11.32 5.33
N LEU A 166 -9.88 11.29 4.54
CA LEU A 166 -9.03 12.48 4.34
C LEU A 166 -9.83 13.63 3.72
N VAL A 167 -10.69 13.37 2.74
CA VAL A 167 -11.58 14.42 2.16
C VAL A 167 -12.50 14.99 3.25
N ARG A 168 -13.18 14.11 4.00
CA ARG A 168 -14.14 14.49 5.06
C ARG A 168 -13.48 15.35 6.14
N PHE A 169 -12.26 15.01 6.53
CA PHE A 169 -11.54 15.67 7.61
C PHE A 169 -10.48 16.66 7.14
N ALA A 170 -10.39 16.97 5.84
CA ALA A 170 -9.30 17.76 5.26
C ALA A 170 -9.04 19.07 6.03
N ARG A 171 -10.10 19.82 6.34
CA ARG A 171 -10.01 21.09 7.09
C ARG A 171 -9.56 20.90 8.54
N THR A 172 -9.97 19.82 9.19
CA THR A 172 -9.57 19.53 10.58
C THR A 172 -8.14 18.98 10.64
N LEU A 173 -7.75 18.15 9.67
CA LEU A 173 -6.43 17.55 9.55
C LEU A 173 -5.34 18.58 9.24
N GLN A 174 -5.63 19.57 8.38
CA GLN A 174 -4.71 20.66 8.05
C GLN A 174 -4.20 21.38 9.31
N HIS A 175 -5.08 21.59 10.30
CA HIS A 175 -4.73 22.29 11.54
C HIS A 175 -4.21 21.37 12.66
N ARG A 176 -4.48 20.06 12.62
CA ARG A 176 -4.15 19.12 13.72
C ARG A 176 -3.00 18.16 13.44
N LEU A 177 -2.61 17.95 12.18
CA LEU A 177 -1.46 17.12 11.82
C LEU A 177 -0.17 17.93 11.80
N ASN A 178 0.34 18.25 12.98
CA ASN A 178 1.70 18.78 13.10
C ASN A 178 2.72 17.74 12.64
N ALA A 179 3.82 18.18 12.05
CA ALA A 179 4.88 17.33 11.50
C ALA A 179 5.39 16.25 12.48
N ALA A 180 5.31 16.50 13.80
CA ALA A 180 5.65 15.53 14.83
C ALA A 180 4.72 14.30 14.89
N ARG A 181 3.40 14.47 14.74
CA ARG A 181 2.45 13.35 14.73
C ARG A 181 2.58 12.54 13.46
N MET A 182 2.76 13.23 12.32
CA MET A 182 3.01 12.58 11.04
C MET A 182 4.29 11.74 11.08
N ARG A 183 5.39 12.28 11.64
CA ARG A 183 6.62 11.51 11.88
C ARG A 183 6.39 10.26 12.74
N ARG A 184 5.59 10.37 13.80
CA ARG A 184 5.28 9.22 14.68
C ARG A 184 4.51 8.13 13.93
N LEU A 185 3.52 8.50 13.12
CA LEU A 185 2.73 7.56 12.34
C LEU A 185 3.60 6.81 11.30
N PHE A 186 4.44 7.54 10.56
CA PHE A 186 5.38 6.93 9.61
C PHE A 186 6.36 5.97 10.30
N ARG A 187 6.88 6.32 11.48
CA ARG A 187 7.74 5.42 12.25
C ARG A 187 7.02 4.16 12.72
N LEU A 188 5.76 4.26 13.12
CA LEU A 188 4.97 3.09 13.52
C LEU A 188 4.69 2.16 12.34
N ILE A 189 4.31 2.70 11.18
CA ILE A 189 4.15 1.94 9.93
C ILE A 189 5.49 1.31 9.54
N GLY A 190 6.58 2.08 9.59
CA GLY A 190 7.93 1.58 9.30
C GLY A 190 8.34 0.43 10.21
N LEU A 191 8.09 0.54 11.51
CA LEU A 191 8.33 -0.53 12.48
C LEU A 191 7.48 -1.77 12.19
N ALA A 192 6.20 -1.61 11.87
CA ALA A 192 5.33 -2.71 11.51
C ALA A 192 5.81 -3.45 10.25
N LEU A 193 6.27 -2.70 9.24
CA LEU A 193 6.86 -3.27 8.02
C LEU A 193 8.17 -4.01 8.31
N VAL A 194 9.03 -3.46 9.15
CA VAL A 194 10.27 -4.14 9.59
C VAL A 194 9.93 -5.45 10.31
N ILE A 195 9.00 -5.44 11.25
CA ILE A 195 8.59 -6.64 11.99
C ILE A 195 8.01 -7.69 11.02
N ALA A 196 7.11 -7.28 10.12
CA ALA A 196 6.53 -8.17 9.12
C ALA A 196 7.58 -8.74 8.16
N GLY A 197 8.55 -7.91 7.75
CA GLY A 197 9.66 -8.32 6.88
C GLY A 197 10.60 -9.30 7.57
N LEU A 198 10.99 -9.04 8.81
CA LEU A 198 11.82 -9.95 9.61
C LEU A 198 11.11 -11.28 9.85
N TRP A 199 9.82 -11.25 10.22
CA TRP A 199 9.03 -12.46 10.41
C TRP A 199 8.95 -13.31 9.13
N THR A 200 8.69 -12.66 7.99
CA THR A 200 8.60 -13.32 6.68
C THR A 200 9.97 -13.88 6.25
N GLY A 201 11.04 -13.12 6.45
CA GLY A 201 12.42 -13.53 6.12
C GLY A 201 12.94 -14.68 7.01
N MET A 202 12.68 -14.65 8.32
CA MET A 202 13.10 -15.71 9.25
C MET A 202 12.42 -17.06 8.94
N LYS A 203 11.14 -17.04 8.52
CA LYS A 203 10.47 -18.25 8.04
C LYS A 203 11.12 -18.81 6.78
N ALA A 204 11.75 -17.99 5.95
CA ALA A 204 12.49 -18.42 4.76
C ALA A 204 13.78 -19.19 5.10
N VAL A 205 14.47 -18.79 6.18
CA VAL A 205 15.77 -19.38 6.57
C VAL A 205 15.61 -20.78 7.16
N ARG A 206 14.49 -21.07 7.84
CA ARG A 206 14.24 -22.37 8.48
C ARG A 206 14.28 -23.58 7.53
N PRO A 207 13.63 -23.57 6.35
CA PRO A 207 13.74 -24.67 5.39
C PRO A 207 15.07 -24.67 4.61
N ILE A 208 15.71 -23.52 4.38
CA ILE A 208 17.02 -23.44 3.71
C ILE A 208 18.13 -24.07 4.59
N ALA A 209 18.08 -23.82 5.90
CA ALA A 209 19.04 -24.38 6.86
C ALA A 209 18.79 -25.87 7.18
N ALA A 210 17.61 -26.41 6.87
CA ALA A 210 17.27 -27.83 7.08
C ALA A 210 17.53 -28.72 5.85
N GLY A 211 17.92 -28.12 4.71
CA GLY A 211 18.36 -28.81 3.49
C GLY A 211 19.88 -28.86 3.30
N ILE A 212 20.64 -28.46 4.32
CA ILE A 212 22.09 -28.66 4.48
C ILE A 212 22.26 -29.65 5.64
#